data_AF-A0A3D5LHU8-F1
#
_entry.id   AF-A0A3D5LHU8-F1
#
_cell.length_a   1.000
_cell.length_b   1.000
_cell.length_c   1.000
_cell.angle_alpha   90.00
_cell.angle_beta   90.00
_cell.angle_gamma   90.00
#
_symmetry.space_group_name_H-M   'P 1'
#
loop_
_entity.id
_entity.type
_entity.pdbx_description
1 polymer ?
#
loop_
_entity_poly.entity_id
_entity_poly.type
_entity_poly.pdbx_seq_one_letter_code
_entity_poly.pdbx_strand_id
1 'polypeptide(L)'
;MILKKKIPNDFYKLFRTKNREAYMQFVTAIYEENNEVYASLGLTQEECALIIENTIEKSKIVWQEEDDMEEGETPDALFPSDSPFGMLNHLIRWGWLKSDFDEKLNTCVISFPEYSQLYVELFKKLQSDDDSRERESMLSIYSALFTYHSDNEKNNDILKSALRTSKSLGQLLSNMQDGMRS
;
A
#
# COMPACT_ATOMS: atom_id res chain seq x y z
N MET A 1 26.23 -0.96 4.50
CA MET A 1 25.45 -1.21 5.73
C MET A 1 24.24 -2.07 5.34
N ILE A 2 23.98 -3.20 6.00
CA ILE A 2 22.91 -4.12 5.57
C ILE A 2 21.60 -3.67 6.23
N LEU A 3 20.64 -3.16 5.45
CA LEU A 3 19.32 -2.69 5.91
C LEU A 3 18.58 -3.71 6.78
N LYS A 4 18.76 -5.01 6.50
CA LYS A 4 18.21 -6.12 7.29
C LYS A 4 18.55 -6.05 8.78
N LYS A 5 19.69 -5.45 9.16
CA LYS A 5 20.09 -5.30 10.57
C LYS A 5 19.38 -4.14 11.30
N LYS A 6 18.66 -3.28 10.58
CA LYS A 6 17.91 -2.15 11.14
C LYS A 6 16.41 -2.45 11.38
N ILE A 7 15.90 -3.58 10.88
CA ILE A 7 14.49 -3.94 10.99
C ILE A 7 14.20 -4.41 12.43
N PRO A 8 13.24 -3.81 13.14
CA PRO A 8 12.82 -4.25 14.48
C PRO A 8 12.25 -5.67 14.46
N ASN A 9 12.39 -6.42 15.56
CA ASN A 9 11.85 -7.79 15.66
C ASN A 9 10.33 -7.82 15.48
N ASP A 10 9.64 -6.81 16.01
CA ASP A 10 8.18 -6.70 15.98
C ASP A 10 7.63 -6.22 14.64
N PHE A 11 8.50 -5.82 13.69
CA PHE A 11 8.09 -5.38 12.36
C PHE A 11 7.19 -6.38 11.65
N TYR A 12 7.48 -7.67 11.82
CA TYR A 12 6.73 -8.74 11.18
C TYR A 12 5.38 -9.04 11.84
N LYS A 13 5.05 -8.42 12.99
CA LYS A 13 3.75 -8.59 13.65
C LYS A 13 2.59 -8.12 12.77
N LEU A 14 2.78 -7.07 11.97
CA LEU A 14 1.78 -6.58 11.01
C LEU A 14 1.28 -7.68 10.05
N PHE A 15 2.11 -8.66 9.70
CA PHE A 15 1.70 -9.74 8.80
C PHE A 15 0.98 -10.89 9.51
N ARG A 16 1.06 -10.95 10.84
CA ARG A 16 0.45 -12.00 11.67
C ARG A 16 -0.93 -11.61 12.20
N THR A 17 -1.25 -10.33 12.19
CA THR A 17 -2.52 -9.79 12.69
C THR A 17 -3.70 -10.20 11.80
N LYS A 18 -4.87 -10.33 12.42
CA LYS A 18 -6.13 -10.57 11.67
C LYS A 18 -6.48 -9.36 10.81
N ASN A 19 -6.10 -8.16 11.27
CA ASN A 19 -6.34 -6.88 10.60
C ASN A 19 -5.20 -6.46 9.65
N ARG A 20 -4.38 -7.39 9.14
CA ARG A 20 -3.20 -7.08 8.31
C ARG A 20 -3.51 -6.16 7.12
N GLU A 21 -4.63 -6.38 6.44
CA GLU A 21 -5.00 -5.62 5.25
C GLU A 21 -5.36 -4.18 5.61
N ALA A 22 -6.04 -3.98 6.75
CA ALA A 22 -6.32 -2.66 7.29
C ALA A 22 -5.02 -1.92 7.61
N TYR A 23 -4.08 -2.57 8.32
CA TYR A 23 -2.78 -1.96 8.62
C TYR A 23 -1.96 -1.65 7.36
N MET A 24 -1.97 -2.50 6.34
CA MET A 24 -1.32 -2.19 5.06
C MET A 24 -1.94 -0.96 4.38
N GLN A 25 -3.27 -0.82 4.43
CA GLN A 25 -3.95 0.37 3.91
C GLN A 25 -3.60 1.63 4.71
N PHE A 26 -3.58 1.55 6.04
CA PHE A 26 -3.21 2.69 6.90
C PHE A 26 -1.80 3.20 6.62
N VAL A 27 -0.82 2.30 6.59
CA VAL A 27 0.58 2.68 6.34
C VAL A 27 0.73 3.26 4.93
N THR A 28 -0.01 2.74 3.95
CA THR A 28 -0.01 3.28 2.58
C THR A 28 -0.64 4.67 2.51
N ALA A 29 -1.80 4.87 3.13
CA ALA A 29 -2.47 6.17 3.17
C ALA A 29 -1.63 7.25 3.86
N ILE A 30 -1.03 6.92 5.01
CA ILE A 30 -0.14 7.84 5.73
C ILE A 30 1.09 8.21 4.86
N TYR A 31 1.64 7.26 4.12
CA TYR A 31 2.78 7.50 3.24
C TYR A 31 2.42 8.37 2.02
N GLU A 32 1.23 8.19 1.46
CA GLU A 32 0.74 9.01 0.35
C GLU A 32 0.53 10.46 0.79
N GLU A 33 -0.14 10.69 1.92
CA GLU A 33 -0.30 12.03 2.49
C GLU A 33 1.05 12.67 2.84
N ASN A 34 1.98 11.90 3.42
CA ASN A 34 3.33 12.39 3.72
C ASN A 34 4.14 12.76 2.47
N ASN A 35 3.80 12.23 1.29
CA ASN A 35 4.48 12.52 0.03
C ASN A 35 3.75 13.60 -0.79
N GLU A 36 2.40 13.65 -0.77
CA GLU A 36 1.61 14.70 -1.43
C GLU A 36 1.81 16.04 -0.75
N VAL A 37 1.78 16.04 0.58
CA VAL A 37 2.26 17.16 1.36
C VAL A 37 3.78 17.07 1.27
N TYR A 38 4.42 17.88 0.40
CA TYR A 38 5.87 18.14 0.42
C TYR A 38 6.26 18.84 1.75
N ALA A 39 5.96 18.19 2.87
CA ALA A 39 5.84 18.81 4.18
C ALA A 39 7.24 19.05 4.70
N SER A 40 7.70 20.29 4.53
CA SER A 40 8.82 20.85 5.28
C SER A 40 8.75 20.66 6.81
N LEU A 41 7.65 20.11 7.35
CA LEU A 41 7.31 19.96 8.76
C LEU A 41 6.92 18.52 9.19
N GLY A 42 6.73 17.56 8.26
CA GLY A 42 6.27 16.20 8.56
C GLY A 42 4.83 16.11 9.09
N LEU A 43 4.27 14.90 9.18
CA LEU A 43 2.91 14.65 9.71
C LEU A 43 2.92 14.53 11.23
N THR A 44 1.98 15.16 11.91
CA THR A 44 1.79 15.00 13.37
C THR A 44 1.06 13.70 13.71
N GLN A 45 1.17 13.26 14.98
CA GLN A 45 0.39 12.11 15.46
C GLN A 45 -1.12 12.27 15.28
N GLU A 46 -1.65 13.48 15.47
CA GLU A 46 -3.08 13.78 15.31
C GLU A 46 -3.51 13.64 13.85
N GLU A 47 -2.71 14.18 12.91
CA GLU A 47 -2.97 14.03 11.48
C GLU A 47 -2.92 12.57 11.04
N CYS A 48 -1.94 11.79 11.52
CA CYS A 48 -1.88 10.36 11.23
C CYS A 48 -3.09 9.60 11.78
N ALA A 49 -3.58 9.93 12.98
CA ALA A 49 -4.78 9.32 13.54
C ALA A 49 -6.03 9.66 12.71
N LEU A 50 -6.15 10.91 12.25
CA LEU A 50 -7.23 11.34 11.35
C LEU A 50 -7.18 10.62 10.00
N ILE A 51 -6.00 10.39 9.43
CA ILE A 51 -5.83 9.61 8.19
C ILE A 51 -6.33 8.17 8.38
N ILE A 52 -6.01 7.54 9.53
CA ILE A 52 -6.49 6.19 9.85
C ILE A 52 -8.02 6.19 9.96
N GLU A 53 -8.61 7.14 10.68
CA GLU A 53 -10.06 7.28 10.83
C GLU A 53 -10.75 7.43 9.45
N ASN A 54 -10.27 8.34 8.62
CA ASN A 54 -10.77 8.53 7.25
C ASN A 54 -10.63 7.26 6.39
N THR A 55 -9.55 6.50 6.58
CA THR A 55 -9.32 5.25 5.84
C THR A 55 -10.31 4.17 6.29
N ILE A 56 -10.59 4.05 7.59
CA ILE A 56 -11.60 3.13 8.13
C ILE A 56 -12.97 3.43 7.54
N GLU A 57 -13.37 4.71 7.52
CA GLU A 57 -14.65 5.15 6.98
C GLU A 57 -14.76 4.89 5.47
N LYS A 58 -13.73 5.26 4.70
CA LYS A 58 -13.70 5.14 3.24
C LYS A 58 -13.70 3.68 2.78
N SER A 59 -12.89 2.83 3.42
CA SER A 59 -12.74 1.41 3.07
C SER A 59 -13.76 0.51 3.77
N LYS A 60 -14.61 1.06 4.66
CA LYS A 60 -15.59 0.31 5.47
C LYS A 60 -14.97 -0.89 6.19
N ILE A 61 -13.84 -0.66 6.83
CA ILE A 61 -13.06 -1.72 7.47
C ILE A 61 -13.82 -2.25 8.68
N VAL A 62 -14.07 -3.56 8.70
CA VAL A 62 -14.64 -4.24 9.86
C VAL A 62 -13.49 -4.70 10.76
N TRP A 63 -13.35 -4.05 11.91
CA TRP A 63 -12.30 -4.39 12.87
C TRP A 63 -12.56 -5.77 13.48
N GLN A 64 -11.56 -6.64 13.42
CA GLN A 64 -11.61 -7.94 14.09
C GLN A 64 -10.85 -7.85 15.40
N GLU A 65 -11.50 -8.21 16.51
CA GLU A 65 -10.84 -8.33 17.79
C GLU A 65 -9.76 -9.43 17.74
N GLU A 66 -8.57 -9.08 18.21
CA GLU A 66 -7.46 -10.02 18.35
C GLU A 66 -7.52 -10.60 19.76
N ASP A 67 -7.79 -11.90 19.85
CA ASP A 67 -7.89 -12.63 21.13
C ASP A 67 -6.52 -12.78 21.82
N ASP A 68 -5.44 -12.56 21.08
CA ASP A 68 -4.06 -12.80 21.50
C ASP A 68 -3.34 -11.46 21.75
N MET A 69 -3.65 -10.78 22.85
CA MET A 69 -2.65 -9.91 23.46
C MET A 69 -1.50 -10.81 23.94
N GLU A 70 -0.36 -10.81 23.24
CA GLU A 70 0.84 -11.53 23.67
C GLU A 70 1.15 -11.18 25.14
N GLU A 71 1.40 -12.20 25.99
CA GLU A 71 1.78 -12.04 27.39
C GLU A 71 2.91 -11.01 27.52
N GLY A 72 2.57 -9.77 27.92
CA GLY A 72 3.53 -8.68 28.09
C GLY A 72 3.21 -7.39 27.32
N GLU A 73 2.25 -7.40 26.40
CA GLU A 73 1.73 -6.14 25.84
C GLU A 73 0.88 -5.44 26.90
N THR A 74 1.43 -4.43 27.56
CA THR A 74 0.63 -3.53 28.39
C THR A 74 -0.36 -2.83 27.46
N PRO A 75 -1.69 -3.05 27.63
CA PRO A 75 -2.68 -2.28 26.90
C PRO A 75 -2.38 -0.82 27.18
N ASP A 76 -2.26 -0.02 26.12
CA ASP A 76 -2.13 1.41 26.31
C ASP A 76 -3.45 1.90 26.91
N ALA A 77 -3.52 2.03 28.24
CA ALA A 77 -4.77 2.29 28.95
C ALA A 77 -5.44 3.61 28.53
N LEU A 78 -4.68 4.46 27.83
CA LEU A 78 -5.12 5.74 27.27
C LEU A 78 -5.85 5.59 25.94
N PHE A 79 -5.55 4.56 25.14
CA PHE A 79 -6.09 4.39 23.79
C PHE A 79 -6.47 2.92 23.54
N PRO A 80 -7.77 2.62 23.45
CA PRO A 80 -8.25 1.30 23.03
C PRO A 80 -7.59 0.85 21.71
N SER A 81 -7.33 -0.46 21.57
CA SER A 81 -6.64 -1.03 20.40
C SER A 81 -7.40 -0.87 19.09
N ASP A 82 -8.71 -0.66 19.17
CA ASP A 82 -9.64 -0.36 18.08
C ASP A 82 -9.75 1.15 17.77
N SER A 83 -9.09 2.01 18.53
CA SER A 83 -9.05 3.46 18.25
C SER A 83 -7.97 3.79 17.20
N PRO A 84 -8.16 4.83 16.37
CA PRO A 84 -7.14 5.26 15.40
C PRO A 84 -5.77 5.55 16.03
N PHE A 85 -5.74 6.10 17.25
CA PHE A 85 -4.51 6.30 18.01
C PHE A 85 -3.88 4.98 18.49
N GLY A 86 -4.68 4.01 18.92
CA GLY A 86 -4.21 2.66 19.27
C GLY A 86 -3.57 1.96 18.07
N MET A 87 -4.22 2.04 16.90
CA MET A 87 -3.71 1.50 15.64
C MET A 87 -2.40 2.19 15.21
N LEU A 88 -2.32 3.52 15.33
CA LEU A 88 -1.10 4.28 15.06
C LEU A 88 0.03 3.86 16.00
N ASN A 89 -0.26 3.70 17.29
CA ASN A 89 0.72 3.27 18.29
C ASN A 89 1.24 1.86 18.00
N HIS A 90 0.41 0.94 17.50
CA HIS A 90 0.88 -0.36 17.03
C HIS A 90 1.86 -0.24 15.88
N LEU A 91 1.58 0.61 14.89
CA LEU A 91 2.50 0.85 13.77
C LEU A 91 3.84 1.44 14.22
N ILE A 92 3.84 2.31 15.23
CA ILE A 92 5.07 2.84 15.84
C ILE A 92 5.81 1.76 16.63
N ARG A 93 5.12 0.98 17.47
CA ARG A 93 5.72 -0.09 18.29
C ARG A 93 6.32 -1.20 17.43
N TRP A 94 5.64 -1.61 16.37
CA TRP A 94 6.15 -2.57 15.40
C TRP A 94 7.28 -1.97 14.53
N GLY A 95 7.49 -0.66 14.60
CA GLY A 95 8.57 0.02 13.88
C GLY A 95 8.30 0.20 12.39
N TRP A 96 7.04 0.24 11.98
CA TRP A 96 6.64 0.72 10.66
C TRP A 96 6.78 2.24 10.55
N LEU A 97 6.53 2.93 11.67
CA LEU A 97 6.61 4.38 11.80
C LEU A 97 7.56 4.75 12.93
N LYS A 98 8.16 5.93 12.85
CA LYS A 98 8.99 6.51 13.91
C LYS A 98 8.38 7.82 14.37
N SER A 99 8.21 7.96 15.67
CA SER A 99 7.72 9.19 16.30
C SER A 99 8.90 9.94 16.88
N ASP A 100 9.16 11.15 16.39
CA ASP A 100 10.20 12.05 16.86
C ASP A 100 9.55 13.35 17.37
N PHE A 101 9.95 13.83 18.55
CA PHE A 101 9.42 15.09 19.09
C PHE A 101 10.10 16.28 18.40
N ASP A 102 9.32 17.14 17.76
CA ASP A 102 9.80 18.38 17.16
C ASP A 102 9.68 19.53 18.18
N GLU A 103 10.82 20.05 18.62
CA GLU A 103 10.89 21.15 19.60
C GLU A 103 10.29 22.47 19.09
N LYS A 104 10.25 22.70 17.77
CA LYS A 104 9.69 23.93 17.18
C LYS A 104 8.17 23.89 17.13
N LEU A 105 7.61 22.72 16.88
CA LEU A 105 6.16 22.51 16.84
C LEU A 105 5.57 22.10 18.19
N ASN A 106 6.44 21.74 19.15
CA ASN A 106 6.05 21.23 20.46
C ASN A 106 5.09 20.03 20.35
N THR A 107 5.32 19.17 19.35
CA THR A 107 4.49 18.00 19.05
C THR A 107 5.31 16.85 18.46
N CYS A 108 4.75 15.65 18.49
CA CYS A 108 5.35 14.45 17.89
C CYS A 108 5.05 14.39 16.40
N VAL A 109 6.12 14.36 15.60
CA VAL A 109 6.08 14.20 14.15
C VAL A 109 6.42 12.76 13.79
N ILE A 110 5.70 12.20 12.84
CA ILE A 110 5.83 10.85 12.33
C ILE A 110 6.70 10.85 11.07
N SER A 111 7.64 9.90 11.03
CA SER A 111 8.52 9.66 9.88
C SER A 111 8.60 8.18 9.54
N PHE A 112 8.95 7.89 8.27
CA PHE A 112 9.11 6.52 7.79
C PHE A 112 10.58 6.11 7.78
N PRO A 113 10.97 5.04 8.49
CA PRO A 113 12.27 4.41 8.33
C PRO A 113 12.52 3.94 6.88
N GLU A 114 13.77 4.00 6.41
CA GLU A 114 14.17 3.62 5.04
C GLU A 114 13.65 2.23 4.62
N TYR A 115 13.71 1.24 5.52
CA TYR A 115 13.22 -0.11 5.22
C TYR A 115 11.70 -0.13 5.06
N SER A 116 10.97 0.64 5.88
CA SER A 116 9.51 0.68 5.88
C SER A 116 9.02 1.22 4.54
N GLN A 117 9.62 2.31 4.04
CA GLN A 117 9.29 2.92 2.75
C GLN A 117 9.30 1.90 1.59
N LEU A 118 10.30 1.00 1.53
CA LEU A 118 10.37 -0.05 0.52
C LEU A 118 9.16 -1.01 0.56
N TYR A 119 8.66 -1.32 1.75
CA TYR A 119 7.47 -2.15 1.91
C TYR A 119 6.20 -1.38 1.57
N VAL A 120 6.12 -0.09 1.88
CA VAL A 120 4.95 0.73 1.57
C VAL A 120 4.81 0.95 0.07
N GLU A 121 5.90 1.20 -0.63
CA GLU A 121 5.89 1.23 -2.10
C GLU A 121 5.42 -0.10 -2.70
N LEU A 122 5.82 -1.23 -2.10
CA LEU A 122 5.33 -2.53 -2.50
C LEU A 122 3.82 -2.69 -2.22
N PHE A 123 3.34 -2.26 -1.05
CA PHE A 123 1.91 -2.30 -0.73
C PHE A 123 1.09 -1.44 -1.66
N LYS A 124 1.57 -0.25 -2.00
CA LYS A 124 0.96 0.61 -3.01
C LYS A 124 0.85 -0.10 -4.36
N LYS A 125 1.92 -0.77 -4.81
CA LYS A 125 1.90 -1.56 -6.05
C LYS A 125 0.95 -2.77 -5.98
N LEU A 126 0.89 -3.43 -4.84
CA LEU A 126 -0.02 -4.57 -4.62
C LEU A 126 -1.49 -4.15 -4.56
N GLN A 127 -1.76 -2.93 -4.09
CA GLN A 127 -3.09 -2.35 -4.02
C GLN A 127 -3.49 -1.62 -5.31
N SER A 128 -2.52 -1.20 -6.12
CA SER A 128 -2.77 -0.61 -7.43
C SER A 128 -3.03 -1.72 -8.45
N ASP A 129 -4.26 -1.76 -8.97
CA ASP A 129 -4.60 -2.51 -10.18
C ASP A 129 -3.92 -1.94 -11.44
N ASP A 130 -2.91 -1.07 -11.35
CA ASP A 130 -2.31 -0.45 -12.53
C ASP A 130 -1.47 -1.47 -13.34
N ASP A 131 -0.87 -2.47 -12.68
CA ASP A 131 -0.28 -3.66 -13.34
C ASP A 131 -1.34 -4.57 -14.01
N SER A 132 -2.64 -4.29 -13.84
CA SER A 132 -3.71 -5.06 -14.47
C SER A 132 -3.90 -4.69 -15.93
N ARG A 133 -3.76 -3.43 -16.36
CA ARG A 133 -4.18 -3.05 -17.73
C ARG A 133 -3.26 -3.59 -18.82
N GLU A 134 -1.95 -3.54 -18.63
CA GLU A 134 -0.98 -4.08 -19.56
C GLU A 134 -1.02 -5.61 -19.55
N ARG A 135 -1.14 -6.18 -18.35
CA ARG A 135 -1.24 -7.63 -18.15
C ARG A 135 -2.54 -8.20 -18.70
N GLU A 136 -3.68 -7.55 -18.50
CA GLU A 136 -4.97 -7.88 -19.08
C GLU A 136 -4.94 -7.72 -20.59
N SER A 137 -4.34 -6.65 -21.11
CA SER A 137 -4.15 -6.46 -22.55
C SER A 137 -3.30 -7.58 -23.13
N MET A 138 -2.20 -7.99 -22.48
CA MET A 138 -1.39 -9.13 -22.90
C MET A 138 -2.16 -10.44 -22.83
N LEU A 139 -2.85 -10.73 -21.72
CA LEU A 139 -3.65 -11.94 -21.54
C LEU A 139 -4.80 -12.02 -22.55
N SER A 140 -5.43 -10.88 -22.87
CA SER A 140 -6.47 -10.77 -23.90
C SER A 140 -5.92 -11.08 -25.30
N ILE A 141 -4.73 -10.56 -25.64
CA ILE A 141 -4.03 -10.88 -26.88
C ILE A 141 -3.68 -12.37 -26.93
N TYR A 142 -3.10 -12.93 -25.87
CA TYR A 142 -2.76 -14.35 -25.80
C TYR A 142 -3.99 -15.25 -25.92
N SER A 143 -5.08 -14.91 -25.22
CA SER A 143 -6.35 -15.63 -25.28
C SER A 143 -6.91 -15.62 -26.71
N ALA A 144 -6.99 -14.45 -27.35
CA ALA A 144 -7.46 -14.33 -28.73
C ALA A 144 -6.59 -15.12 -29.72
N LEU A 145 -5.26 -15.04 -29.62
CA LEU A 145 -4.36 -15.80 -30.48
C LEU A 145 -4.48 -17.32 -30.25
N PHE A 146 -4.62 -17.75 -29.00
CA PHE A 146 -4.81 -19.16 -28.64
C PHE A 146 -6.16 -19.69 -29.13
N THR A 147 -7.24 -18.92 -28.97
CA THR A 147 -8.56 -19.26 -29.51
C THR A 147 -8.50 -19.37 -31.03
N TYR A 148 -7.85 -18.45 -31.73
CA TYR A 148 -7.69 -18.54 -33.18
C TYR A 148 -6.85 -19.76 -33.62
N HIS A 149 -5.81 -20.10 -32.87
CA HIS A 149 -4.98 -21.28 -33.15
C HIS A 149 -5.76 -22.59 -32.96
N SER A 150 -6.65 -22.62 -31.97
CA SER A 150 -7.43 -23.80 -31.58
C SER A 150 -8.75 -23.94 -32.36
N ASP A 151 -9.22 -22.87 -32.98
CA ASP A 151 -10.43 -22.82 -33.79
C ASP A 151 -10.18 -23.40 -35.20
N ASN A 152 -10.93 -24.44 -35.57
CA ASN A 152 -10.84 -25.07 -36.89
C ASN A 152 -11.36 -24.19 -38.02
N GLU A 153 -12.29 -23.27 -37.75
CA GLU A 153 -12.84 -22.36 -38.76
C GLU A 153 -11.95 -21.13 -38.98
N LYS A 154 -10.94 -20.93 -38.13
CA LYS A 154 -9.98 -19.82 -38.17
C LYS A 154 -10.66 -18.48 -38.36
N ASN A 155 -11.56 -18.13 -37.44
CA ASN A 155 -12.26 -16.85 -37.51
C ASN A 155 -11.28 -15.65 -37.39
N ASN A 156 -11.03 -14.97 -38.51
CA ASN A 156 -10.10 -13.84 -38.59
C ASN A 156 -10.52 -12.61 -37.77
N ASP A 157 -11.78 -12.51 -37.34
CA ASP A 157 -12.21 -11.41 -36.47
C ASP A 157 -11.56 -11.49 -35.08
N ILE A 158 -11.18 -12.69 -34.63
CA ILE A 158 -10.42 -12.90 -33.39
C ILE A 158 -9.02 -12.25 -33.50
N LEU A 159 -8.36 -12.39 -34.66
CA LEU A 159 -7.08 -11.73 -34.92
C LEU A 159 -7.21 -10.20 -34.99
N LYS A 160 -8.30 -9.69 -35.57
CA LYS A 160 -8.58 -8.24 -35.57
C LYS A 160 -8.77 -7.70 -34.16
N SER A 161 -9.41 -8.48 -33.27
CA SER A 161 -9.55 -8.15 -31.85
C SER A 161 -8.19 -8.10 -31.16
N ALA A 162 -7.36 -9.14 -31.31
CA ALA A 162 -6.01 -9.19 -30.77
C ALA A 162 -5.14 -8.01 -31.25
N LEU A 163 -5.24 -7.67 -32.54
CA LEU A 163 -4.50 -6.55 -33.13
C LEU A 163 -4.93 -5.20 -32.56
N ARG A 164 -6.23 -4.98 -32.31
CA ARG A 164 -6.72 -3.74 -31.67
C ARG A 164 -6.19 -3.62 -30.25
N THR A 165 -6.28 -4.70 -29.47
CA THR A 165 -5.75 -4.72 -28.09
C THR A 165 -4.24 -4.50 -28.06
N SER A 166 -3.49 -5.10 -28.99
CA SER A 166 -2.04 -4.90 -29.13
C SER A 166 -1.66 -3.45 -29.45
N LYS A 167 -2.40 -2.78 -30.34
CA LYS A 167 -2.18 -1.36 -30.64
C LYS A 167 -2.48 -0.46 -29.44
N SER A 168 -3.55 -0.75 -28.70
CA SER A 168 -3.91 -0.01 -27.49
C SER A 168 -2.82 -0.15 -26.41
N LEU A 169 -2.30 -1.37 -26.22
CA LEU A 169 -1.19 -1.64 -25.31
C LEU A 169 0.07 -0.85 -25.72
N GLY A 170 0.40 -0.85 -27.02
CA GLY A 170 1.55 -0.09 -27.53
C GLY A 170 1.45 1.41 -27.26
N GLN A 171 0.27 2.00 -27.43
CA GLN A 171 0.05 3.41 -27.12
C GLN A 171 0.20 3.69 -25.62
N LEU A 172 -0.31 2.80 -24.78
CA LEU A 172 -0.24 2.94 -23.33
C LEU A 172 1.21 2.89 -22.85
N LEU A 173 2.01 1.94 -23.34
CA LEU A 173 3.44 1.84 -23.05
C LEU A 173 4.23 3.06 -23.57
N SER A 174 3.87 3.61 -24.73
CA SER A 174 4.47 4.85 -25.24
C SER A 174 4.21 6.03 -24.31
N ASN A 175 2.97 6.19 -23.86
CA ASN A 175 2.60 7.26 -22.94
C ASN A 175 3.33 7.14 -21.60
N MET A 176 3.52 5.93 -21.09
CA MET A 176 4.31 5.67 -19.87
C MET A 176 5.79 6.02 -20.07
N GLN A 177 6.38 5.66 -21.22
CA GLN A 177 7.77 6.00 -21.54
C GLN A 177 7.99 7.51 -21.61
N ASP A 178 7.06 8.26 -22.19
CA ASP A 178 7.13 9.71 -22.29
C ASP A 178 6.95 10.39 -20.92
N GLY A 179 6.10 9.83 -20.06
CA GLY A 179 5.93 10.27 -18.67
C GLY A 179 7.17 10.09 -17.80
N MET A 180 7.98 9.04 -18.02
CA MET A 180 9.23 8.81 -17.28
C MET A 180 10.41 9.69 -17.74
N ARG A 181 10.29 10.36 -18.89
CA ARG A 181 11.33 11.24 -19.45
C ARG A 181 11.14 12.71 -19.14
N SER A 182 9.98 13.09 -18.60
CA SER A 182 9.61 14.45 -18.20
C SER A 182 9.93 14.69 -16.73
#